data_AF-A0A7W7WC53-F1
#
_entry.id   AF-A0A7W7WC53-F1
#
_cell.length_a   1.000
_cell.length_b   1.000
_cell.length_c   1.000
_cell.angle_alpha   90.00
_cell.angle_beta   90.00
_cell.angle_gamma   90.00
#
_symmetry.space_group_name_H-M   'P 1'
#
loop_
_entity.id
_entity.type
_entity.pdbx_description
1 polymer ?
#
loop_
_entity_poly.entity_id
_entity_poly.type
_entity_poly.pdbx_seq_one_letter_code
_entity_poly.pdbx_strand_id
1 'polypeptide(L)'
;MAAATAEQASGTDRILRVPVRIGTGFGLPTPDAFWYSPTAFGFPGYGGSLGFADPATGLAFGYVMNHIQEGVPDRRAATLLDAVHSAIKAQTR
;
A
#
# COMPACT_ATOMS: atom_id res chain seq x y z
N MET A 1 9.57 -12.47 6.35
CA MET A 1 8.63 -11.33 6.29
C MET A 1 8.81 -10.33 7.44
N ALA A 2 9.19 -10.76 8.66
CA ALA A 2 9.40 -9.84 9.79
C ALA A 2 10.32 -8.63 9.49
N ALA A 3 11.43 -8.84 8.77
CA ALA A 3 12.32 -7.74 8.38
C ALA A 3 11.69 -6.74 7.38
N ALA A 4 10.76 -7.18 6.53
CA ALA A 4 10.10 -6.31 5.55
C ALA A 4 9.05 -5.39 6.21
N THR A 5 8.47 -5.83 7.33
CA THR A 5 7.44 -5.09 8.08
C THR A 5 8.00 -4.27 9.25
N ALA A 6 9.26 -4.49 9.62
CA ALA A 6 9.91 -3.78 10.72
C ALA A 6 10.32 -2.37 10.30
N GLU A 7 9.74 -1.36 10.97
CA GLU A 7 10.10 0.04 10.74
C GLU A 7 11.58 0.29 11.05
N GLN A 8 12.31 0.79 10.07
CA GLN A 8 13.70 1.21 10.17
C GLN A 8 13.83 2.73 10.31
N ALA A 9 12.89 3.48 9.71
CA ALA A 9 12.83 4.93 9.81
C ALA A 9 11.40 5.44 9.63
N SER A 10 11.09 6.55 10.29
CA SER A 10 9.84 7.29 10.13
C SER A 10 10.04 8.78 10.30
N GLY A 11 9.15 9.58 9.70
CA GLY A 11 9.16 11.03 9.78
C GLY A 11 8.77 11.70 8.47
N THR A 12 8.93 13.01 8.39
CA THR A 12 8.72 13.76 7.16
C THR A 12 9.89 13.52 6.20
N ASP A 13 9.60 12.96 5.04
CA ASP A 13 10.59 12.81 3.98
C ASP A 13 11.04 14.18 3.47
N ARG A 14 12.36 14.39 3.33
CA ARG A 14 12.91 15.71 2.95
C ARG A 14 12.69 16.06 1.48
N ILE A 15 12.43 15.07 0.63
CA ILE A 15 12.24 15.24 -0.81
C ILE A 15 10.75 15.33 -1.13
N LEU A 16 9.98 14.33 -0.71
CA LEU A 16 8.54 14.25 -0.94
C LEU A 16 7.75 15.22 -0.04
N ARG A 17 8.34 15.65 1.09
CA ARG A 17 7.73 16.56 2.07
C ARG A 17 6.44 16.06 2.69
N VAL A 18 6.26 14.73 2.73
CA VAL A 18 5.12 14.05 3.35
C VAL A 18 5.62 13.07 4.42
N PRO A 19 4.78 12.68 5.39
CA PRO A 19 5.11 11.62 6.32
C PRO A 19 5.37 10.30 5.58
N VAL A 20 6.44 9.60 5.95
CA VAL A 20 6.77 8.28 5.45
C VAL A 20 7.19 7.36 6.58
N ARG A 21 7.03 6.06 6.34
CA ARG A 21 7.55 4.98 7.18
C ARG A 21 8.23 3.98 6.26
N ILE A 22 9.44 3.56 6.61
CA ILE A 22 10.30 2.75 5.73
C ILE A 22 10.78 1.52 6.50
N GLY A 23 10.64 0.34 5.88
CA GLY A 23 11.24 -0.92 6.30
C GLY A 23 12.50 -1.25 5.49
N THR A 24 13.03 -2.47 5.62
CA THR A 24 14.20 -2.89 4.83
C THR A 24 13.81 -3.12 3.35
N GLY A 25 13.93 -2.07 2.53
CA GLY A 25 13.66 -2.10 1.10
C GLY A 25 12.20 -1.89 0.69
N PHE A 26 11.31 -1.57 1.64
CA PHE A 26 9.88 -1.38 1.41
C PHE A 26 9.34 -0.12 2.11
N GLY A 27 8.29 0.48 1.55
CA GLY A 27 7.47 1.44 2.24
C GLY A 27 6.49 0.74 3.17
N LEU A 28 6.23 1.33 4.32
CA LEU A 28 5.16 0.92 5.24
C LEU A 28 4.06 1.97 5.13
N PRO A 29 2.79 1.56 4.93
CA PRO A 29 1.71 2.54 4.81
C PRO A 29 1.56 3.33 6.11
N THR A 30 1.29 4.61 5.97
CA THR A 30 0.83 5.45 7.08
C THR A 30 -0.66 5.18 7.36
N PRO A 31 -1.16 5.43 8.58
CA PRO A 31 -2.55 5.12 8.95
C PRO A 31 -3.65 5.74 8.08
N ASP A 32 -3.33 6.81 7.35
CA ASP A 32 -4.23 7.52 6.43
C ASP A 32 -4.25 6.92 5.01
N ALA A 33 -3.34 6.00 4.69
CA ALA A 33 -3.34 5.31 3.40
C ALA A 33 -4.53 4.34 3.28
N PHE A 34 -5.22 4.33 2.15
CA PHE A 34 -6.37 3.43 1.92
C PHE A 34 -6.00 1.94 1.94
N TRP A 35 -4.71 1.60 1.79
CA TRP A 35 -4.16 0.25 1.84
C TRP A 35 -3.45 -0.05 3.17
N TYR A 36 -3.71 0.76 4.20
CA TYR A 36 -3.08 0.60 5.51
C TYR A 36 -3.44 -0.73 6.19
N SER A 37 -2.40 -1.40 6.66
CA SER A 37 -2.44 -2.46 7.65
C SER A 37 -1.14 -2.38 8.47
N PRO A 38 -1.15 -2.64 9.78
CA PRO A 38 0.06 -2.61 10.61
C PRO A 38 1.18 -3.55 10.12
N THR A 39 0.81 -4.59 9.36
CA THR A 39 1.72 -5.60 8.81
C THR A 39 1.93 -5.46 7.30
N ALA A 40 1.28 -4.49 6.64
CA ALA A 40 1.48 -4.29 5.21
C ALA A 40 2.83 -3.64 4.89
N PHE A 41 3.41 -4.04 3.77
CA PHE A 41 4.62 -3.45 3.20
C PHE A 41 4.55 -3.44 1.67
N GLY A 42 5.08 -2.40 1.04
CA GLY A 42 4.97 -2.20 -0.41
C GLY A 42 5.31 -0.78 -0.85
N PHE A 43 4.88 -0.40 -2.05
CA PHE A 43 5.01 0.97 -2.57
C PHE A 43 3.85 1.38 -3.48
N PRO A 44 3.33 2.61 -3.33
CA PRO A 44 2.67 3.28 -4.44
C PRO A 44 3.73 3.74 -5.46
N GLY A 45 3.35 3.76 -6.73
CA GLY A 45 4.17 4.32 -7.81
C GLY A 45 3.54 5.58 -8.38
N TYR A 46 4.37 6.40 -9.02
CA TYR A 46 3.94 7.62 -9.68
C TYR A 46 2.85 7.33 -10.72
N GLY A 47 1.79 8.15 -10.73
CA GLY A 47 0.66 7.98 -11.63
C GLY A 47 -0.41 6.98 -11.22
N GLY A 48 -0.22 6.31 -10.07
CA GLY A 48 -1.26 5.60 -9.33
C GLY A 48 -1.08 4.09 -9.16
N SER A 49 0.04 3.51 -9.63
CA SER A 49 0.28 2.06 -9.47
C SER A 49 0.44 1.72 -7.99
N LEU A 50 0.13 0.50 -7.59
CA LEU A 50 0.30 0.05 -6.21
C LEU A 50 0.73 -1.42 -6.20
N GLY A 51 1.77 -1.73 -5.43
CA GLY A 51 2.14 -3.10 -5.10
C GLY A 51 2.39 -3.23 -3.60
N PHE A 52 1.72 -4.15 -2.92
CA PHE A 52 1.96 -4.43 -1.51
C PHE A 52 1.61 -5.88 -1.14
N ALA A 53 2.08 -6.31 0.03
CA ALA A 53 1.67 -7.53 0.67
C ALA A 53 1.35 -7.28 2.14
N ASP A 54 0.39 -8.04 2.68
CA ASP A 54 0.01 -8.05 4.10
C ASP A 54 0.07 -9.48 4.64
N PRO A 55 1.11 -9.85 5.40
CA PRO A 55 1.25 -11.18 5.99
C PRO A 55 0.13 -11.57 6.95
N ALA A 56 -0.55 -10.61 7.61
CA ALA A 56 -1.61 -10.93 8.56
C ALA A 56 -2.88 -11.45 7.86
N THR A 57 -3.15 -10.96 6.65
CA THR A 57 -4.29 -11.40 5.84
C THR A 57 -3.91 -12.45 4.79
N GLY A 58 -2.61 -12.64 4.54
CA GLY A 58 -2.11 -13.48 3.44
C GLY A 58 -2.32 -12.87 2.05
N LEU A 59 -2.71 -11.60 1.98
CA LEU A 59 -2.99 -10.92 0.72
C LEU A 59 -1.72 -10.30 0.13
N ALA A 60 -1.50 -10.52 -1.17
CA ALA A 60 -0.63 -9.69 -1.99
C ALA A 60 -1.46 -9.04 -3.10
N PHE A 61 -1.27 -7.75 -3.33
CA PHE A 61 -2.04 -6.96 -4.28
C PHE A 61 -1.11 -6.19 -5.23
N GLY A 62 -1.46 -6.17 -6.51
CA GLY A 62 -0.74 -5.43 -7.54
C GLY A 62 -1.72 -4.78 -8.52
N TYR A 63 -1.54 -3.48 -8.74
CA TYR A 63 -2.26 -2.70 -9.73
C TYR A 63 -1.27 -1.87 -10.56
N VAL A 64 -1.39 -2.00 -11.88
CA VAL A 64 -0.56 -1.29 -12.87
C VAL A 64 -1.46 -0.67 -13.94
N MET A 65 -1.02 0.46 -14.50
CA MET A 65 -1.71 1.17 -15.57
C MET A 65 -0.71 1.78 -16.55
N ASN A 66 -1.19 2.09 -17.75
CA ASN A 66 -0.48 2.90 -18.73
C ASN A 66 -0.98 4.35 -18.80
N HIS A 67 -2.10 4.67 -18.14
CA HIS A 67 -2.63 6.04 -18.03
C HIS A 67 -2.30 6.63 -16.67
N ILE A 68 -1.25 7.46 -16.65
CA ILE A 68 -0.78 8.22 -15.48
C ILE A 68 -1.83 9.27 -15.12
N GLN A 69 -2.21 9.32 -13.85
CA GLN A 69 -3.03 10.40 -13.30
C GLN A 69 -2.19 11.23 -12.34
N GLU A 70 -2.15 12.54 -12.57
CA GLU A 70 -1.51 13.49 -11.66
C GLU A 70 -2.55 14.04 -10.66
N GLY A 71 -2.15 14.15 -9.38
CA GLY A 71 -3.01 14.62 -8.30
C GLY A 71 -3.65 13.51 -7.44
N VAL A 72 -4.25 13.91 -6.32
CA VAL A 72 -4.85 13.02 -5.30
C VAL A 72 -6.31 13.42 -5.02
N PRO A 73 -7.23 12.47 -4.77
CA PRO A 73 -6.99 11.01 -4.71
C PRO A 73 -7.30 10.25 -6.02
N ASP A 74 -6.38 9.40 -6.46
CA ASP A 74 -6.65 8.36 -7.47
C ASP A 74 -7.39 7.18 -6.82
N ARG A 75 -8.62 6.92 -7.27
CA ARG A 75 -9.50 5.90 -6.68
C ARG A 75 -9.38 4.52 -7.33
N ARG A 76 -8.67 4.38 -8.45
CA ARG A 76 -8.65 3.14 -9.24
C ARG A 76 -8.10 1.96 -8.44
N ALA A 77 -6.94 2.14 -7.81
CA ALA A 77 -6.34 1.12 -6.96
C ALA A 77 -7.20 0.81 -5.71
N ALA A 78 -7.74 1.85 -5.08
CA ALA A 78 -8.57 1.71 -3.88
C ALA A 78 -9.86 0.91 -4.16
N THR A 79 -10.58 1.24 -5.24
CA THR A 79 -11.78 0.51 -5.64
C THR A 79 -11.51 -0.96 -5.96
N LEU A 80 -10.38 -1.26 -6.61
CA LEU A 80 -9.98 -2.64 -6.86
C LEU A 80 -9.64 -3.39 -5.57
N LEU A 81 -8.95 -2.74 -4.63
CA LEU A 81 -8.62 -3.34 -3.34
C LEU A 81 -9.88 -3.65 -2.52
N ASP A 82 -10.86 -2.73 -2.50
CA ASP A 82 -12.16 -2.94 -1.85
C ASP A 82 -12.91 -4.14 -2.44
N ALA A 83 -12.88 -4.29 -3.77
CA ALA A 83 -13.47 -5.43 -4.46
C ALA A 83 -12.78 -6.75 -4.09
N VAL A 84 -11.44 -6.77 -4.04
CA VAL A 84 -10.66 -7.94 -3.62
C VAL A 84 -11.00 -8.34 -2.18
N HIS A 85 -11.02 -7.39 -1.25
CA HIS A 85 -11.41 -7.67 0.13
C HIS A 85 -12.83 -8.23 0.24
N SER A 86 -13.76 -7.73 -0.57
CA SER A 86 -15.15 -8.19 -0.57
C SER A 86 -15.26 -9.64 -1.11
N ALA A 87 -14.52 -9.97 -2.16
CA ALA A 87 -14.47 -11.31 -2.72
C ALA A 87 -13.87 -12.33 -1.74
N ILE A 88 -12.76 -11.99 -1.07
CA ILE A 88 -12.13 -12.86 -0.06
C ILE A 88 -13.10 -13.15 1.09
N LYS A 89 -13.79 -12.12 1.61
CA LYS A 89 -14.79 -12.30 2.68
C LYS A 89 -15.97 -13.17 2.27
N ALA A 90 -16.39 -13.11 1.01
CA ALA A 90 -17.49 -13.94 0.50
C ALA A 90 -17.09 -15.42 0.40
N GLN A 91 -15.80 -15.72 0.18
CA GLN A 91 -15.29 -17.07 -0.03
C GLN A 91 -15.04 -17.85 1.28
N THR A 92 -14.90 -17.14 2.40
CA THR A 92 -14.74 -17.74 3.75
C THR A 92 -16.09 -18.07 4.42
N ARG A 93 -17.23 -17.77 3.77
CA ARG A 93 -18.57 -18.14 4.23
C ARG A 93 -19.05 -19.42 3.57
#